data_AF-A0A0N1IEA9-F1
#
_entry.id   AF-A0A0N1IEA9-F1
#
_cell.length_a   1.000
_cell.length_b   1.000
_cell.length_c   1.000
_cell.angle_alpha   90.00
_cell.angle_beta   90.00
_cell.angle_gamma   90.00
#
_symmetry.space_group_name_H-M   'P 1'
#
loop_
_entity.id
_entity.type
_entity.pdbx_description
1 polymer ?
#
loop_
_entity_poly.entity_id
_entity_poly.type
_entity_poly.pdbx_seq_one_letter_code
_entity_poly.pdbx_strand_id
1 'polypeptide(L)' 'INPQHTAPAIVDDGFALSESRAIAKYLAAKYGNNKYYPQDVKTRALVDQRLDFDIGTLYPKLIDIFVSIKLLMINV' A
#
# COMPACT_ATOMS: atom_id res chain seq x y z
N ILE A 1 7.15 -17.03 -0.79
CA ILE A 1 7.42 -15.60 -1.07
C ILE A 1 6.93 -14.70 0.06
N ASN A 2 5.65 -14.77 0.44
CA ASN A 2 5.06 -14.03 1.56
C ASN A 2 4.54 -15.00 2.63
N PRO A 3 5.16 -15.09 3.82
CA PRO A 3 4.69 -15.95 4.91
C PRO A 3 3.29 -15.60 5.44
N GLN A 4 2.80 -14.37 5.23
CA GLN A 4 1.47 -13.95 5.65
C GLN A 4 0.37 -14.41 4.68
N HIS A 5 0.74 -15.03 3.54
CA HIS A 5 -0.19 -15.55 2.52
C HIS A 5 -1.18 -14.51 1.98
N THR A 6 -0.81 -13.23 1.99
CA THR A 6 -1.61 -12.12 1.45
C THR A 6 -1.08 -11.67 0.10
N ALA A 7 -1.98 -11.09 -0.70
CA ALA A 7 -1.63 -10.35 -1.90
C ALA A 7 -1.74 -8.84 -1.62
N PRO A 8 -0.88 -7.99 -2.23
CA PRO A 8 0.15 -8.33 -3.21
C PRO A 8 1.49 -8.78 -2.59
N ALA A 9 2.25 -9.56 -3.35
CA ALA A 9 3.65 -9.91 -3.10
C ALA A 9 4.42 -10.01 -4.43
N ILE A 10 5.67 -9.59 -4.47
CA ILE A 10 6.53 -9.59 -5.67
C ILE A 10 7.89 -10.25 -5.41
N VAL A 11 8.49 -10.84 -6.46
CA VAL A 11 9.92 -11.17 -6.51
C VAL A 11 10.53 -10.27 -7.59
N ASP A 12 11.54 -9.49 -7.23
CA ASP A 12 12.30 -8.66 -8.16
C ASP A 12 13.78 -9.06 -8.07
N ASP A 13 14.30 -9.75 -9.09
CA ASP A 13 15.66 -10.30 -9.13
C ASP A 13 16.04 -11.17 -7.91
N GLY A 14 15.10 -12.00 -7.45
CA GLY A 14 15.30 -12.86 -6.26
C GLY A 14 15.02 -12.18 -4.93
N PHE A 15 14.78 -10.86 -4.90
CA PHE A 15 14.33 -10.15 -3.70
C PHE A 15 12.81 -10.26 -3.56
N ALA A 16 12.35 -10.94 -2.50
CA ALA A 16 10.94 -11.11 -2.19
C ALA A 16 10.43 -9.99 -1.27
N LEU A 17 9.30 -9.36 -1.62
CA LEU A 17 8.66 -8.30 -0.84
C LEU A 17 7.13 -8.41 -0.88
N SER A 18 6.49 -8.25 0.27
CA SER A 18 5.03 -8.11 0.44
C SER A 18 4.68 -6.72 0.98
N GLU A 19 3.38 -6.43 1.13
CA GLU A 19 2.79 -5.13 1.47
C GLU A 19 2.75 -4.13 0.32
N SER A 20 1.54 -3.76 -0.10
CA SER A 20 1.30 -2.94 -1.30
C SER A 20 2.04 -1.60 -1.28
N ARG A 21 2.03 -0.90 -0.14
CA ARG A 21 2.70 0.41 0.03
C ARG A 21 4.22 0.28 0.11
N ALA A 22 4.74 -0.82 0.68
CA ALA A 22 6.18 -1.09 0.69
C ALA A 22 6.68 -1.41 -0.73
N ILE A 23 5.94 -2.26 -1.46
CA ILE A 23 6.18 -2.57 -2.88
C ILE A 23 6.17 -1.30 -3.73
N ALA A 24 5.17 -0.43 -3.57
CA ALA A 24 5.09 0.82 -4.31
C ALA A 24 6.29 1.73 -4.06
N LYS A 25 6.70 1.92 -2.80
CA LYS A 25 7.90 2.69 -2.43
C LYS A 25 9.16 2.08 -3.03
N TYR A 26 9.32 0.76 -2.96
CA TYR A 26 10.45 0.03 -3.52
C TYR A 26 10.58 0.24 -5.04
N LEU A 27 9.49 0.00 -5.79
CA LEU A 27 9.50 0.15 -7.25
C LEU A 27 9.70 1.62 -7.66
N ALA A 28 9.09 2.56 -6.93
CA ALA A 28 9.27 3.99 -7.19
C ALA A 28 10.71 4.45 -6.92
N ALA A 29 11.37 3.90 -5.89
CA ALA A 29 12.76 4.20 -5.59
C ALA A 29 13.73 3.54 -6.59
N LYS A 30 13.53 2.27 -6.96
CA LYS A 30 14.42 1.51 -7.86
C LYS A 30 14.28 1.94 -9.32
N TYR A 31 13.04 2.17 -9.79
CA TYR A 31 12.74 2.36 -11.21
C TYR A 31 12.12 3.73 -11.55
N GLY A 32 11.72 4.52 -10.54
CA GLY A 32 10.93 5.74 -10.74
C GLY A 32 11.74 7.03 -10.90
N ASN A 33 13.08 6.98 -10.95
CA ASN A 33 13.97 8.15 -11.10
C ASN A 33 13.61 9.32 -10.16
N ASN A 34 13.25 9.03 -8.91
CA ASN A 34 12.80 10.01 -7.90
C ASN A 34 11.54 10.82 -8.25
N LYS A 35 10.85 10.53 -9.36
CA LYS A 35 9.63 11.23 -9.78
C LYS A 35 8.44 10.94 -8.84
N TYR A 36 8.29 9.67 -8.43
CA TYR A 36 7.14 9.21 -7.66
C TYR A 36 7.42 9.07 -6.15
N TYR A 37 8.69 8.94 -5.77
CA TYR A 37 9.12 8.90 -4.37
C TYR A 37 10.39 9.75 -4.20
N PRO A 38 10.24 11.10 -4.13
CA PRO A 38 11.36 12.05 -4.12
C PRO A 38 12.32 11.82 -2.95
N GLN A 39 13.60 12.18 -3.10
CA GLN A 39 14.62 12.02 -2.04
C GLN A 39 14.67 13.23 -1.08
N ASP A 40 14.14 14.39 -1.48
CA ASP A 40 14.02 15.54 -0.58
C ASP A 40 13.20 15.14 0.65
N VAL A 41 13.78 15.34 1.83
CA VAL A 41 13.25 14.80 3.09
C VAL A 41 11.85 15.35 3.38
N LYS A 42 11.62 16.65 3.13
CA LYS A 42 10.32 17.27 3.40
C LYS A 42 9.25 16.75 2.44
N THR A 43 9.58 16.67 1.16
CA THR A 43 8.65 16.17 0.14
C THR A 43 8.34 14.68 0.37
N ARG A 44 9.35 13.87 0.70
CA ARG A 44 9.16 12.47 1.05
C ARG A 44 8.30 12.29 2.29
N ALA A 45 8.53 13.10 3.33
CA ALA A 45 7.74 13.06 4.56
C ALA A 45 6.25 13.34 4.28
N LEU A 46 5.92 14.21 3.33
CA LEU A 46 4.53 14.42 2.91
C LEU A 46 3.95 13.19 2.20
N VAL A 47 4.73 12.51 1.35
CA VAL A 47 4.27 11.25 0.70
C VAL A 47 4.04 10.16 1.75
N ASP A 48 5.00 9.95 2.64
CA ASP A 48 4.90 8.96 3.71
C ASP A 48 3.72 9.27 4.64
N GLN A 49 3.50 10.54 5.01
CA GLN A 49 2.33 10.96 5.78
C GLN A 49 1.01 10.53 5.11
N ARG A 50 0.89 10.63 3.78
CA ARG A 50 -0.31 10.20 3.06
C ARG A 50 -0.44 8.68 2.99
N LEU A 51 0.67 7.95 2.82
CA LEU A 51 0.67 6.49 2.85
C LEU A 51 0.29 5.95 4.23
N ASP A 52 0.75 6.60 5.30
CA ASP A 52 0.45 6.24 6.69
C ASP A 52 -1.01 6.57 7.05
N PHE A 53 -1.51 7.74 6.62
CA PHE A 53 -2.94 8.05 6.71
C PHE A 53 -3.79 7.02 5.96
N ASP A 54 -3.34 6.61 4.78
CA ASP A 54 -4.04 5.65 3.96
C ASP A 54 -4.14 4.27 4.64
N ILE A 55 -3.04 3.70 5.12
CA ILE A 55 -3.07 2.39 5.81
C ILE A 55 -3.73 2.45 7.20
N GLY A 56 -3.52 3.53 7.95
CA GLY A 56 -3.95 3.64 9.35
C GLY A 56 -5.35 4.22 9.53
N THR A 57 -5.88 4.94 8.54
CA THR A 57 -7.17 5.65 8.66
C THR A 57 -8.10 5.40 7.49
N LEU A 58 -7.68 5.68 6.26
CA LEU A 58 -8.57 5.66 5.11
C LEU A 58 -8.99 4.23 4.73
N TYR A 59 -8.03 3.34 4.50
CA TYR A 59 -8.27 1.99 4.04
C TYR A 59 -9.13 1.16 5.01
N PRO A 60 -8.88 1.16 6.34
CA PRO A 60 -9.75 0.48 7.29
C PRO A 60 -11.20 0.97 7.21
N LYS A 61 -11.42 2.29 7.19
CA LYS A 61 -12.77 2.87 7.09
C LYS A 61 -13.47 2.52 5.78
N LEU A 62 -12.74 2.47 4.67
CA LEU A 62 -13.30 2.05 3.39
C LEU A 62 -13.73 0.58 3.44
N ILE A 63 -12.89 -0.30 3.99
CA ILE A 63 -13.22 -1.72 4.14
C ILE A 63 -14.45 -1.91 5.04
N ASP A 64 -14.55 -1.17 6.15
CA ASP A 64 -15.72 -1.22 7.03
C ASP A 64 -17.02 -0.91 6.27
N ILE A 65 -16.99 0.12 5.41
CA ILE A 65 -18.15 0.48 4.57
C ILE A 65 -18.45 -0.62 3.55
N PHE A 66 -17.43 -1.12 2.83
CA PHE A 66 -17.62 -2.17 1.82
C PHE A 66 -18.17 -3.47 2.42
N VAL A 67 -17.66 -3.88 3.58
CA VAL A 67 -18.16 -5.05 4.30
C VAL A 67 -19.59 -4.82 4.78
N SER A 68 -19.89 -3.64 5.34
CA SER A 68 -21.24 -3.28 5.80
C SER A 68 -22.27 -3.31 4.66
N ILE A 69 -21.94 -2.75 3.51
CA ILE A 69 -22.81 -2.77 2.33
C ILE A 69 -22.99 -4.20 1.81
N LYS A 70 -21.90 -4.98 1.72
CA LYS A 70 -21.97 -6.38 1.27
C LYS A 70 -22.87 -7.21 2.20
N LEU A 71 -22.78 -7.01 3.52
CA LEU A 71 -23.65 -7.66 4.49
C LEU A 71 -25.12 -7.26 4.31
N LEU A 72 -25.40 -5.99 4.03
CA LEU A 72 -26.77 -5.54 3.75
C LEU A 72 -27.32 -6.19 2.46
N MET A 73 -26.51 -6.31 1.41
CA MET A 73 -26.95 -6.89 0.13
C MET A 73 -27.12 -8.43 0.15
N ILE A 74 -26.51 -9.14 1.10
CA ILE A 74 -26.67 -10.59 1.25
C ILE A 74 -27.93 -10.95 2.06
N ASN A 75 -28.46 -10.00 2.85
CA ASN A 75 -29.65 -10.17 3.70
C ASN A 75 -30.95 -9.63 3.06
N VAL A 76 -30.93 -9.30 1.77
CA VAL A 76 -32.10 -8.96 0.93
C VAL A 76 -32.26 -10.04 -0.12
#